data_AF-A0A2S0KSJ3-F1
#
_entry.id   AF-A0A2S0KSJ3-F1
#
_cell.length_a   1.000
_cell.length_b   1.000
_cell.length_c   1.000
_cell.angle_alpha   90.00
_cell.angle_beta   90.00
_cell.angle_gamma   90.00
#
_symmetry.space_group_name_H-M   'P 1'
#
loop_
_entity.id
_entity.type
_entity.pdbx_description
1 polymer ?
#
loop_
_entity_poly.entity_id
_entity_poly.type
_entity_poly.pdbx_seq_one_letter_code
_entity_poly.pdbx_strand_id
1 'polypeptide(L)'
;MNRLKELKTLKEKAEELQLDNREILRKYTLTELSAIYNGIGPDSFPEWLRNCISALHPSLAVVALIHDVEWHESDKSKEKFAESNARFKANGYKVAESEFGWYNPRRYVVMNQARRFGNICQLFGWGAWTTDCICTVCRKRREKEVQEAKENA
;
A
#
# COMPACT_ATOMS: atom_id res chain seq x y z
N MET A 1 18.19 -8.71 2.82
CA MET A 1 17.17 -9.54 3.51
C MET A 1 16.24 -10.11 2.42
N ASN A 2 15.77 -11.36 2.53
CA ASN A 2 14.88 -11.95 1.52
C ASN A 2 13.53 -11.19 1.51
N ARG A 3 13.07 -10.68 0.36
CA ARG A 3 11.83 -9.89 0.20
C ARG A 3 10.59 -10.57 0.79
N LEU A 4 10.52 -11.90 0.73
CA LEU A 4 9.41 -12.66 1.32
C LEU A 4 9.44 -12.61 2.86
N LYS A 5 10.63 -12.58 3.46
CA LYS A 5 10.79 -12.44 4.91
C LYS A 5 10.36 -11.06 5.38
N GLU A 6 10.71 -10.02 4.62
CA GLU A 6 10.25 -8.64 4.88
C GLU A 6 8.72 -8.55 4.83
N LEU A 7 8.09 -9.04 3.76
CA LEU A 7 6.63 -9.06 3.64
C LEU A 7 5.94 -9.82 4.78
N LYS A 8 6.53 -10.93 5.22
CA LYS A 8 6.03 -11.68 6.37
C LYS A 8 6.04 -10.81 7.63
N THR A 9 7.16 -10.14 7.91
CA THR A 9 7.28 -9.21 9.05
C THR A 9 6.30 -8.04 8.94
N LEU A 10 6.09 -7.48 7.74
CA LEU A 10 5.12 -6.41 7.53
C LEU A 10 3.68 -6.89 7.81
N LYS A 11 3.30 -8.10 7.37
CA LYS A 11 1.98 -8.68 7.70
C LYS A 11 1.79 -8.87 9.20
N GLU A 12 2.79 -9.43 9.88
CA GLU A 12 2.76 -9.62 11.33
C GLU A 12 2.60 -8.28 12.06
N LYS A 13 3.37 -7.26 11.64
CA LYS A 13 3.27 -5.90 12.19
C LYS A 13 1.92 -5.25 11.95
N ALA A 14 1.29 -5.48 10.79
CA ALA A 14 -0.05 -4.95 10.51
C ALA A 14 -1.10 -5.50 11.49
N GLU A 15 -0.98 -6.79 11.85
CA GLU A 15 -1.84 -7.47 12.83
C GLU A 15 -1.55 -7.00 14.26
N GLU A 16 -0.29 -6.96 14.66
CA GLU A 16 0.15 -6.50 15.98
C GLU A 16 -0.36 -5.09 16.28
N LEU A 17 -0.23 -4.18 15.32
CA LEU A 17 -0.64 -2.77 15.46
C LEU A 17 -2.13 -2.53 15.19
N GLN A 18 -2.89 -3.59 14.89
CA GLN A 18 -4.31 -3.52 14.55
C GLN A 18 -4.60 -2.41 13.53
N LEU A 19 -3.80 -2.38 12.45
CA LEU A 19 -3.99 -1.42 11.37
C LEU A 19 -5.34 -1.64 10.69
N ASP A 20 -5.93 -0.55 10.22
CA ASP A 20 -7.20 -0.57 9.53
C ASP A 20 -7.03 -1.27 8.17
N ASN A 21 -7.99 -2.12 7.83
CA ASN A 21 -8.03 -2.93 6.61
C ASN A 21 -6.88 -3.94 6.43
N ARG A 22 -6.15 -4.27 7.51
CA ARG A 22 -5.04 -5.26 7.46
C ARG A 22 -5.45 -6.65 6.94
N GLU A 23 -6.72 -7.01 7.08
CA GLU A 23 -7.29 -8.27 6.61
C GLU A 23 -7.20 -8.44 5.09
N ILE A 24 -7.12 -7.33 4.33
CA ILE A 24 -6.92 -7.37 2.88
C ILE A 24 -5.65 -8.14 2.50
N LEU A 25 -4.61 -8.07 3.35
CA LEU A 25 -3.35 -8.76 3.14
C LEU A 25 -3.51 -10.29 3.20
N ARG A 26 -4.55 -10.80 3.85
CA ARG A 26 -4.80 -12.24 4.01
C ARG A 26 -5.29 -12.90 2.72
N LYS A 27 -5.84 -12.11 1.79
CA LYS A 27 -6.31 -12.58 0.48
C LYS A 27 -5.16 -13.04 -0.43
N TYR A 28 -3.92 -12.63 -0.12
CA TYR A 28 -2.76 -12.82 -0.98
C TYR A 28 -1.65 -13.60 -0.28
N THR A 29 -1.02 -14.50 -1.03
CA THR A 29 0.24 -15.17 -0.64
C THR A 29 1.40 -14.17 -0.58
N LEU A 30 2.49 -14.52 0.10
CA LEU A 30 3.69 -13.66 0.14
C LEU A 30 4.28 -13.39 -1.25
N THR A 31 4.19 -14.36 -2.16
CA THR A 31 4.65 -14.22 -3.54
C THR A 31 3.78 -13.24 -4.33
N GLU A 32 2.46 -13.29 -4.18
CA GLU A 32 1.55 -12.33 -4.80
C GLU A 32 1.72 -10.94 -4.22
N LEU A 33 1.83 -10.83 -2.89
CA LEU A 33 2.16 -9.56 -2.23
C LEU A 33 3.49 -9.03 -2.72
N SER A 34 4.49 -9.87 -3.00
CA SER A 34 5.76 -9.41 -3.59
C SER A 34 5.62 -8.88 -5.02
N ALA A 35 4.56 -9.26 -5.74
CA ALA A 35 4.28 -8.74 -7.08
C ALA A 35 3.36 -7.50 -7.06
N ILE A 36 2.61 -7.31 -5.97
CA ILE A 36 1.72 -6.16 -5.75
C ILE A 36 2.46 -5.02 -5.05
N TYR A 37 3.20 -5.35 -4.00
CA TYR A 37 3.93 -4.40 -3.17
C TYR A 37 5.08 -3.80 -3.96
N ASN A 38 4.92 -2.53 -4.27
CA ASN A 38 5.88 -1.74 -5.04
C ASN A 38 6.98 -1.16 -4.15
N GLY A 39 6.91 -1.38 -2.84
CA GLY A 39 7.80 -0.78 -1.87
C GLY A 39 7.39 0.65 -1.51
N ILE A 40 8.22 1.31 -0.73
CA ILE A 40 8.14 2.75 -0.51
C ILE A 40 8.69 3.43 -1.79
N GLY A 41 7.82 3.63 -2.80
CA GLY A 41 8.09 4.46 -3.98
C GLY A 41 8.50 3.68 -5.23
N PRO A 42 7.55 3.34 -6.12
CA PRO A 42 7.87 2.68 -7.38
C PRO A 42 8.76 3.54 -8.30
N ASP A 43 9.52 2.87 -9.16
CA ASP A 43 10.36 3.53 -10.17
C ASP A 43 9.55 4.34 -11.20
N SER A 44 8.26 4.01 -11.38
CA SER A 44 7.34 4.63 -12.33
C SER A 44 6.74 5.96 -11.85
N PHE A 45 7.05 6.40 -10.62
CA PHE A 45 6.55 7.67 -10.13
C PHE A 45 7.39 8.85 -10.65
N PRO A 46 6.75 10.01 -10.90
CA PRO A 46 7.47 11.25 -11.18
C PRO A 46 8.56 11.51 -10.12
N GLU A 47 9.70 12.06 -10.54
CA GLU A 47 10.87 12.23 -9.69
C GLU A 47 10.57 12.99 -8.39
N TRP A 48 9.69 14.00 -8.45
CA TRP A 48 9.24 14.75 -7.26
C TRP A 48 8.45 13.88 -6.26
N LEU A 49 7.69 12.90 -6.76
CA LEU A 49 6.93 11.94 -5.96
C LEU A 49 7.86 10.87 -5.38
N ARG A 50 8.84 10.38 -6.14
CA ARG A 50 9.93 9.53 -5.60
C ARG A 50 10.68 10.23 -4.48
N ASN A 51 11.07 11.50 -4.65
CA ASN A 51 11.78 12.25 -3.61
C ASN A 51 10.95 12.46 -2.33
N CYS A 52 9.63 12.61 -2.44
CA CYS A 52 8.75 12.66 -1.27
C CYS A 52 8.65 11.31 -0.55
N ILE A 53 8.78 10.21 -1.29
CA ILE A 53 8.61 8.84 -0.79
C ILE A 53 9.93 8.24 -0.29
N SER A 54 11.07 8.56 -0.90
CA SER A 54 12.39 8.20 -0.39
C SER A 54 12.70 8.84 0.97
N ALA A 55 11.96 9.90 1.33
CA ALA A 55 11.99 10.52 2.66
C ALA A 55 11.03 9.87 3.66
N LEU A 56 10.25 8.86 3.25
CA LEU A 56 9.28 8.19 4.11
C LEU A 56 10.02 7.30 5.11
N HIS A 57 9.67 7.44 6.39
CA HIS A 57 10.30 6.68 7.46
C HIS A 57 10.04 5.19 7.26
N PRO A 58 11.05 4.31 7.45
CA PRO A 58 10.93 2.86 7.22
C PRO A 58 9.76 2.20 7.95
N SER A 59 9.33 2.79 9.08
CA SER A 59 8.17 2.31 9.82
C SER A 59 6.85 2.34 9.05
N LEU A 60 6.73 3.23 8.06
CA LEU A 60 5.55 3.34 7.21
C LEU A 60 5.49 2.29 6.10
N ALA A 61 6.49 1.40 6.00
CA ALA A 61 6.48 0.31 5.01
C ALA A 61 5.24 -0.59 5.10
N VAL A 62 4.77 -0.87 6.33
CA VAL A 62 3.57 -1.68 6.55
C VAL A 62 2.28 -0.96 6.10
N VAL A 63 2.26 0.37 6.25
CA VAL A 63 1.15 1.21 5.80
C VAL A 63 1.10 1.28 4.29
N ALA A 64 2.27 1.44 3.66
CA ALA A 64 2.42 1.39 2.21
C ALA A 64 2.01 0.03 1.63
N LEU A 65 2.32 -1.09 2.30
CA LEU A 65 1.89 -2.41 1.87
C LEU A 65 0.36 -2.54 1.82
N ILE A 66 -0.36 -2.09 2.85
CA ILE A 66 -1.83 -2.11 2.85
C ILE A 66 -2.37 -1.24 1.71
N HIS A 67 -1.82 -0.04 1.54
CA HIS A 67 -2.24 0.90 0.50
C HIS A 67 -2.01 0.36 -0.92
N ASP A 68 -0.85 -0.24 -1.20
CA ASP A 68 -0.58 -0.87 -2.50
C ASP A 68 -1.60 -1.98 -2.83
N VAL A 69 -2.00 -2.77 -1.83
CA VAL A 69 -3.00 -3.82 -2.02
C VAL A 69 -4.40 -3.24 -2.23
N GLU A 70 -4.77 -2.18 -1.51
CA GLU A 70 -6.04 -1.47 -1.73
C GLU A 70 -6.14 -0.92 -3.16
N TRP A 71 -5.03 -0.40 -3.69
CA TRP A 71 -4.96 0.16 -5.04
C TRP A 71 -4.93 -0.91 -6.11
N HIS A 72 -4.31 -2.05 -5.81
CA HIS A 72 -4.43 -3.25 -6.65
C HIS A 72 -5.87 -3.76 -6.74
N GLU A 73 -6.65 -3.66 -5.66
CA GLU A 73 -8.08 -3.98 -5.62
C GLU A 73 -9.00 -2.78 -5.96
N SER A 74 -8.46 -1.72 -6.58
CA SER A 74 -9.23 -0.52 -6.92
C SER A 74 -10.52 -0.85 -7.66
N ASP A 75 -11.64 -0.33 -7.14
CA ASP A 75 -12.94 -0.35 -7.81
C ASP A 75 -13.20 0.90 -8.64
N LYS A 76 -12.19 1.78 -8.78
CA LYS A 76 -12.26 3.04 -9.53
C LYS A 76 -13.30 4.02 -8.98
N SER A 77 -13.80 3.82 -7.75
CA SER A 77 -14.71 4.76 -7.09
C SER A 77 -13.95 5.90 -6.41
N LYS A 78 -14.57 7.09 -6.34
CA LYS A 78 -13.98 8.25 -5.66
C LYS A 78 -14.00 8.08 -4.15
N GLU A 79 -15.04 7.41 -3.64
CA GLU A 79 -15.27 7.14 -2.24
C GLU A 79 -14.14 6.26 -1.68
N LYS A 80 -13.89 5.09 -2.28
CA LYS A 80 -12.81 4.21 -1.80
C LYS A 80 -11.42 4.77 -2.04
N PHE A 81 -11.23 5.56 -3.10
CA PHE A 81 -9.98 6.30 -3.30
C PHE A 81 -9.70 7.23 -2.11
N ALA A 82 -10.69 8.03 -1.70
CA ALA A 82 -10.55 8.92 -0.56
C ALA A 82 -10.36 8.15 0.76
N GLU A 83 -11.10 7.05 0.95
CA GLU A 83 -10.98 6.19 2.13
C GLU A 83 -9.60 5.52 2.24
N SER A 84 -9.04 5.04 1.12
CA SER A 84 -7.69 4.46 1.08
C SER A 84 -6.62 5.49 1.49
N ASN A 85 -6.69 6.71 0.96
CA ASN A 85 -5.75 7.77 1.30
C ASN A 85 -5.92 8.26 2.76
N ALA A 86 -7.16 8.31 3.26
CA ALA A 86 -7.44 8.62 4.66
C ALA A 86 -6.90 7.54 5.61
N ARG A 87 -7.06 6.25 5.27
CA ARG A 87 -6.51 5.12 6.01
C ARG A 87 -4.98 5.13 6.02
N PHE A 88 -4.32 5.50 4.93
CA PHE A 88 -2.86 5.66 4.93
C PHE A 88 -2.41 6.60 6.06
N LYS A 89 -3.06 7.76 6.17
CA LYS A 89 -2.77 8.73 7.24
C LYS A 89 -3.07 8.14 8.62
N ALA A 90 -4.23 7.54 8.84
CA ALA A 90 -4.65 6.99 10.13
C ALA A 90 -3.71 5.86 10.59
N ASN A 91 -3.40 4.92 9.71
CA ASN A 91 -2.46 3.82 9.98
C ASN A 91 -1.04 4.34 10.22
N GLY A 92 -0.60 5.35 9.47
CA GLY A 92 0.70 6.00 9.71
C GLY A 92 0.78 6.67 11.07
N TYR A 93 -0.34 7.18 11.59
CA TYR A 93 -0.40 7.72 12.95
C TYR A 93 -0.26 6.57 13.94
N LYS A 94 -1.10 5.52 13.85
CA LYS A 94 -1.00 4.32 14.72
C LYS A 94 0.43 3.77 14.82
N VAL A 95 1.12 3.65 13.68
CA VAL A 95 2.54 3.24 13.64
C VAL A 95 3.42 4.20 14.45
N ALA A 96 3.32 5.51 14.19
CA ALA A 96 4.12 6.49 14.92
C ALA A 96 3.84 6.47 16.43
N GLU A 97 2.59 6.25 16.85
CA GLU A 97 2.21 6.18 18.26
C GLU A 97 2.75 4.93 18.96
N SER A 98 2.84 3.81 18.22
CA SER A 98 3.40 2.55 18.73
C SER A 98 4.92 2.58 18.86
N GLU A 99 5.62 3.27 17.95
CA GLU A 99 7.09 3.28 17.92
C GLU A 99 7.70 4.38 18.80
N PHE A 100 6.94 5.47 19.01
CA PHE A 100 7.46 6.66 19.66
C PHE A 100 6.51 7.16 20.75
N GLY A 101 7.05 7.31 21.96
CA GLY A 101 6.36 8.00 23.05
C GLY A 101 5.96 9.43 22.65
N TRP A 102 4.92 9.96 23.31
CA TRP A 102 4.34 11.28 22.98
C TRP A 102 5.35 12.43 23.08
N TYR A 103 6.39 12.31 23.92
CA TYR A 103 7.45 13.31 24.08
C TYR A 103 8.53 13.24 22.98
N ASN A 104 8.55 12.20 22.15
CA ASN A 104 9.59 12.02 21.15
C ASN A 104 9.22 12.76 19.85
N PRO A 105 10.01 13.77 19.42
CA PRO A 105 9.70 14.56 18.23
C PRO A 105 9.61 13.73 16.94
N ARG A 106 10.29 12.57 16.88
CA ARG A 106 10.22 11.66 15.71
C ARG A 106 8.79 11.15 15.47
N ARG A 107 7.97 11.00 16.51
CA ARG A 107 6.53 10.66 16.40
C ARG A 107 5.84 11.59 15.41
N TYR A 108 6.00 12.89 15.62
CA TYR A 108 5.34 13.92 14.83
C TYR A 108 5.94 14.07 13.44
N VAL A 109 7.24 13.77 13.27
CA VAL A 109 7.87 13.68 11.95
C VAL A 109 7.21 12.57 11.13
N VAL A 110 7.09 11.36 11.69
CA VAL A 110 6.46 10.21 11.00
C VAL A 110 4.99 10.49 10.70
N MET A 111 4.23 11.05 11.66
CA MET A 111 2.84 11.47 11.42
C MET A 111 2.74 12.49 10.29
N ASN A 112 3.61 13.51 10.27
CA ASN A 112 3.59 14.50 9.21
C ASN A 112 3.97 13.90 7.85
N GLN A 113 4.90 12.95 7.80
CA GLN A 113 5.22 12.22 6.58
C GLN A 113 4.02 11.41 6.07
N ALA A 114 3.33 10.67 6.95
CA ALA A 114 2.13 9.93 6.59
C ALA A 114 1.02 10.86 6.06
N ARG A 115 0.81 12.00 6.72
CA ARG A 115 -0.13 13.04 6.27
C ARG A 115 0.24 13.62 4.90
N ARG A 116 1.51 13.99 4.71
CA ARG A 116 1.99 14.56 3.44
C ARG A 116 1.80 13.57 2.30
N PHE A 117 2.16 12.30 2.51
CA PHE A 117 2.00 11.28 1.50
C PHE A 117 0.53 11.04 1.15
N GLY A 118 -0.34 10.85 2.15
CA GLY A 118 -1.78 10.71 1.93
C GLY A 118 -2.39 11.89 1.15
N ASN A 119 -1.98 13.12 1.47
CA ASN A 119 -2.41 14.31 0.74
C ASN A 119 -1.91 14.35 -0.72
N ILE A 120 -0.66 13.95 -0.95
CA ILE A 120 -0.09 13.87 -2.30
C ILE A 120 -0.85 12.82 -3.13
N CYS A 121 -1.09 11.64 -2.59
CA CYS A 121 -1.91 10.61 -3.23
C CYS A 121 -3.33 11.11 -3.49
N GLN A 122 -3.94 11.84 -2.56
CA GLN A 122 -5.27 12.40 -2.74
C GLN A 122 -5.34 13.41 -3.90
N LEU A 123 -4.31 14.25 -4.06
CA LEU A 123 -4.27 15.31 -5.08
C LEU A 123 -3.92 14.78 -6.48
N PHE A 124 -3.01 13.82 -6.57
CA PHE A 124 -2.40 13.40 -7.84
C PHE A 124 -2.63 11.95 -8.21
N GLY A 125 -3.18 11.15 -7.29
CA GLY A 125 -3.27 9.70 -7.43
C GLY A 125 -4.50 9.19 -8.19
N TRP A 126 -5.47 10.06 -8.52
CA TRP A 126 -6.72 9.63 -9.14
C TRP A 126 -6.53 8.90 -10.47
N GLY A 127 -5.62 9.39 -11.33
CA GLY A 127 -5.35 8.74 -12.62
C GLY A 127 -4.77 7.33 -12.45
N ALA A 128 -3.91 7.14 -11.45
CA ALA A 128 -3.37 5.82 -11.13
C ALA A 128 -4.44 4.89 -10.53
N TRP A 129 -5.35 5.41 -9.71
CA TRP A 129 -6.46 4.65 -9.14
C TRP A 129 -7.43 4.10 -10.20
N THR A 130 -7.68 4.85 -11.28
CA THR A 130 -8.61 4.44 -12.35
C THR A 130 -7.97 3.60 -13.45
N THR A 131 -6.64 3.51 -13.46
CA THR A 131 -5.88 2.71 -14.43
C THR A 131 -5.94 1.23 -14.07
N ASP A 132 -6.12 0.37 -15.06
CA ASP A 132 -6.12 -1.07 -14.84
C ASP A 132 -4.77 -1.56 -14.34
N CYS A 133 -4.79 -2.40 -13.30
CA CYS A 133 -3.57 -2.99 -12.79
C CYS A 133 -2.97 -4.00 -13.79
N ILE A 134 -1.70 -3.79 -14.13
CA ILE A 134 -0.93 -4.62 -15.07
C ILE A 134 0.04 -5.58 -14.38
N CYS A 135 -0.03 -5.74 -13.06
CA CYS A 135 0.87 -6.61 -12.32
C CYS A 135 0.71 -8.09 -12.73
N THR A 136 1.72 -8.90 -12.41
CA THR A 136 1.75 -10.33 -12.74
C THR A 136 0.53 -11.09 -12.20
N VAL A 137 0.00 -10.69 -11.04
CA VAL A 137 -1.19 -11.30 -10.44
C VAL A 137 -2.43 -11.05 -11.31
N CYS A 138 -2.69 -9.80 -11.69
CA CYS A 138 -3.79 -9.45 -12.59
C CYS A 138 -3.65 -10.09 -13.97
N ARG A 139 -2.43 -10.17 -14.51
CA ARG A 139 -2.19 -10.82 -15.81
C ARG A 139 -2.56 -12.30 -15.77
N LYS A 140 -2.07 -13.04 -14.76
CA LYS A 140 -2.39 -14.46 -14.59
C LYS A 140 -3.88 -14.71 -14.37
N ARG A 141 -4.56 -13.83 -13.62
CA ARG A 141 -6.02 -13.92 -13.44
C ARG A 141 -6.75 -13.77 -14.78
N ARG A 142 -6.42 -12.75 -15.57
CA ARG A 142 -7.02 -12.54 -16.91
C ARG A 142 -6.74 -13.71 -17.88
N GLU A 143 -5.52 -14.23 -17.88
CA GLU A 143 -5.15 -15.41 -18.70
C GLU A 143 -6.01 -16.63 -18.34
N LYS A 144 -6.23 -16.86 -17.03
CA LYS A 144 -7.07 -17.96 -16.54
C LYS A 144 -8.54 -17.78 -16.92
N GLU A 145 -9.10 -16.58 -16.75
CA GLU A 145 -10.49 -16.26 -17.15
C GLU A 145 -10.72 -16.48 -18.65
N VAL A 146 -9.75 -16.08 -19.48
CA VAL A 146 -9.82 -16.31 -20.94
C VAL A 146 -9.74 -17.81 -21.27
N GLN A 147 -8.92 -18.58 -20.57
CA GLN A 147 -8.82 -20.02 -20.77
C GLN A 147 -10.14 -20.72 -20.39
N GLU A 148 -10.71 -20.39 -19.23
CA GLU A 148 -11.99 -20.94 -18.77
C GLU A 148 -13.14 -20.54 -19.71
N ALA A 149 -13.15 -19.31 -20.23
CA ALA A 149 -14.15 -18.88 -21.21
C ALA A 149 -14.07 -19.67 -22.53
N LYS A 150 -12.86 -20.06 -22.96
CA LYS A 150 -12.67 -20.90 -24.16
C LYS A 150 -13.04 -22.37 -23.94
N GLU A 151 -12.86 -22.89 -22.74
CA GLU A 151 -13.21 -24.27 -22.39
C GLU A 151 -14.73 -24.46 -22.22
N ASN A 152 -15.46 -23.38 -21.90
CA ASN A 152 -16.91 -23.38 -21.70
C ASN A 152 -17.71 -22.87 -22.92
N ALA A 153 -17.05 -22.57 -24.04
CA ALA A 153 -17.66 -22.12 -25.30
C ALA A 153 -17.66 -23.25 -26.34
#